data_AF-A0A8J6VYB0-F1
#
_entry.id   AF-A0A8J6VYB0-F1
#
_cell.length_a   1.000
_cell.length_b   1.000
_cell.length_c   1.000
_cell.angle_alpha   90.00
_cell.angle_beta   90.00
_cell.angle_gamma   90.00
#
_symmetry.space_group_name_H-M   'P 1'
#
loop_
_entity.id
_entity.type
_entity.pdbx_description
1 polymer ?
#
loop_
_entity_poly.entity_id
_entity_poly.type
_entity_poly.pdbx_seq_one_letter_code
_entity_poly.pdbx_strand_id
1 'polypeptide(L)'
;MRKLPFVIAPKAEAIKETVGNEEIGTLELPRVNDLSPSDRLFIRQASKDLPNLQREAVKIAKSIKAQRPTKIEQDPDVEGNAIAAELGLHEIYSALITSDTETLGEFLGEILDYQDVLERLIDERPLIMATAMLRRVEPNWTLEDTTTSVSSKLVSELNQFGLKEENGWKTPDASAEPLTDEQLGE
;
A
#
# COMPACT_ATOMS: atom_id res chain seq x y z
N MET A 1 17.00 -49.43 -10.81
CA MET A 1 16.60 -48.08 -10.37
C MET A 1 15.16 -47.83 -10.80
N ARG A 2 14.21 -47.75 -9.86
CA ARG A 2 12.79 -47.49 -10.17
C ARG A 2 12.64 -46.00 -10.54
N LYS A 3 12.24 -45.70 -11.78
CA LYS A 3 11.91 -44.34 -12.22
C LYS A 3 10.54 -43.98 -11.66
N LEU A 4 10.43 -42.84 -10.98
CA LEU A 4 9.17 -42.31 -10.48
C LEU A 4 8.29 -41.85 -11.67
N PRO A 5 6.99 -42.17 -11.68
CA PRO A 5 6.10 -41.87 -12.80
C PRO A 5 5.49 -40.48 -12.60
N PHE A 6 6.31 -39.43 -12.67
CA PHE A 6 5.78 -38.09 -12.79
C PHE A 6 5.90 -37.67 -14.26
N VAL A 7 4.78 -37.75 -14.97
CA VAL A 7 4.59 -37.01 -16.21
C VAL A 7 4.62 -35.54 -15.81
N ILE A 8 5.76 -34.89 -16.02
CA ILE A 8 5.87 -33.44 -15.85
C ILE A 8 4.95 -32.86 -16.91
N ALA A 9 3.80 -32.34 -16.49
CA ALA A 9 2.90 -31.63 -17.39
C ALA A 9 3.71 -30.53 -18.10
N PRO A 10 3.49 -30.31 -19.41
CA PRO A 10 4.18 -29.23 -20.12
C PRO A 10 3.92 -27.92 -19.39
N LYS A 11 5.00 -27.21 -19.02
CA LYS A 11 4.89 -25.85 -18.47
C LYS A 11 4.07 -25.05 -19.47
N ALA A 12 2.88 -24.59 -19.08
CA ALA A 12 2.16 -23.59 -19.84
C ALA A 12 3.14 -22.43 -20.11
N GLU A 13 3.19 -21.96 -21.36
CA GLU A 13 4.04 -20.84 -21.72
C GLU A 13 3.72 -19.67 -20.78
N ALA A 14 4.77 -19.06 -20.22
CA ALA A 14 4.59 -17.95 -19.29
C ALA A 14 3.87 -16.83 -20.04
N ILE A 15 2.67 -16.48 -19.59
CA ILE A 15 1.92 -15.33 -20.12
C ILE A 15 2.81 -14.11 -19.87
N LYS A 16 3.20 -13.43 -20.95
CA LYS A 16 3.93 -12.16 -20.84
C LYS A 16 2.95 -11.01 -20.85
N GLU A 17 3.18 -10.03 -20.00
CA GLU A 17 2.40 -8.81 -19.94
C GLU A 17 3.32 -7.62 -20.16
N THR A 18 2.88 -6.70 -21.00
CA THR A 18 3.61 -5.47 -21.30
C THR A 18 3.25 -4.42 -20.27
N VAL A 19 4.25 -3.90 -19.58
CA VAL A 19 4.13 -2.83 -18.60
C VAL A 19 4.74 -1.55 -19.19
N GLY A 20 3.99 -0.46 -19.14
CA GLY A 20 4.39 0.84 -19.67
C GLY A 20 3.99 1.08 -21.12
N ASN A 21 4.61 2.10 -21.74
CA ASN A 21 4.33 2.53 -23.11
C ASN A 21 5.56 3.23 -23.73
N GLU A 22 5.47 3.64 -24.99
CA GLU A 22 6.59 4.25 -25.73
C GLU A 22 7.12 5.55 -25.09
N GLU A 23 6.30 6.28 -24.33
CA GLU A 23 6.70 7.54 -23.70
C GLU A 23 7.43 7.34 -22.36
N ILE A 24 7.05 6.31 -21.59
CA ILE A 24 7.58 6.08 -20.22
C ILE A 24 8.58 4.92 -20.15
N GLY A 25 8.72 4.18 -21.25
CA GLY A 25 9.45 2.92 -21.35
C GLY A 25 8.50 1.73 -21.35
N THR A 26 8.86 0.70 -22.11
CA THR A 26 8.07 -0.53 -22.26
C THR A 26 8.88 -1.72 -21.77
N LEU A 27 8.29 -2.55 -20.91
CA LEU A 27 8.91 -3.76 -20.38
C LEU A 27 7.98 -4.96 -20.52
N GLU A 28 8.49 -6.07 -21.04
CA GLU A 28 7.77 -7.35 -21.02
C GLU A 28 8.12 -8.13 -19.74
N LEU A 29 7.12 -8.36 -18.89
CA LEU A 29 7.29 -9.14 -17.67
C LEU A 29 6.54 -10.47 -17.78
N PRO A 30 7.12 -11.57 -17.26
CA PRO A 30 6.37 -12.80 -17.09
C PRO A 30 5.33 -12.60 -15.99
N ARG A 31 4.06 -12.74 -16.34
CA ARG A 31 2.95 -12.76 -15.39
C ARG A 31 3.00 -14.04 -14.59
N VAL A 32 3.07 -13.87 -13.27
CA VAL A 32 2.83 -14.94 -12.31
C VAL A 32 1.54 -14.64 -11.54
N ASN A 33 0.80 -15.69 -11.18
CA ASN A 33 -0.47 -15.53 -10.47
C ASN A 33 -0.30 -15.09 -9.01
N ASP A 34 0.95 -15.05 -8.53
CA ASP A 34 1.32 -14.67 -7.18
C ASP A 34 2.80 -14.25 -7.17
N LEU A 35 3.19 -13.39 -6.22
CA LEU A 35 4.58 -13.01 -5.98
C LEU A 35 5.44 -14.25 -5.72
N SER A 36 6.53 -14.39 -6.48
CA SER A 36 7.42 -15.53 -6.32
C SER A 36 8.12 -15.49 -4.94
N PRO A 37 8.59 -16.65 -4.42
CA PRO A 37 9.31 -16.69 -3.14
C PRO A 37 10.54 -15.77 -3.09
N SER A 38 11.24 -15.59 -4.22
CA SER A 38 12.38 -14.67 -4.33
C SER A 38 11.95 -13.21 -4.21
N ASP A 39 10.83 -12.83 -4.84
CA ASP A 39 10.33 -11.46 -4.78
C ASP A 39 9.86 -11.13 -3.37
N ARG A 40 9.11 -12.05 -2.74
CA ARG A 40 8.67 -11.90 -1.35
C ARG A 40 9.85 -11.79 -0.39
N LEU A 41 10.90 -12.59 -0.60
CA LEU A 41 12.11 -12.53 0.22
C LEU A 41 12.79 -11.16 0.05
N PHE A 42 12.95 -10.69 -1.18
CA PHE A 42 13.56 -9.40 -1.46
C PHE A 42 12.75 -8.25 -0.87
N ILE A 43 11.44 -8.18 -1.13
CA ILE A 43 10.55 -7.16 -0.59
C ILE A 43 10.63 -7.16 0.94
N ARG A 44 10.60 -8.33 1.58
CA ARG A 44 10.72 -8.42 3.04
C ARG A 44 12.08 -7.92 3.57
N GLN A 45 13.16 -8.18 2.85
CA GLN A 45 14.51 -7.74 3.24
C GLN A 45 14.67 -6.23 3.05
N ALA A 46 14.26 -5.70 1.90
CA ALA A 46 14.33 -4.28 1.59
C ALA A 46 13.39 -3.44 2.47
N SER A 47 12.21 -3.96 2.80
CA SER A 47 11.26 -3.29 3.69
C SER A 47 11.54 -3.48 5.18
N LYS A 48 12.65 -4.13 5.56
CA LYS A 48 12.95 -4.39 6.99
C LYS A 48 13.17 -3.11 7.77
N ASP A 49 13.79 -2.12 7.13
CA ASP A 49 14.10 -0.83 7.73
C ASP A 49 12.98 0.19 7.54
N LEU A 50 11.93 -0.19 6.78
CA LEU A 50 10.73 0.61 6.63
C LEU A 50 9.86 0.51 7.89
N PRO A 51 9.34 1.65 8.39
CA PRO A 51 8.41 1.65 9.50
C PRO A 51 7.15 0.86 9.13
N ASN A 52 6.71 -0.03 10.02
CA ASN A 52 5.46 -0.74 9.79
C ASN A 52 4.30 0.22 10.03
N LEU A 53 3.61 0.63 8.96
CA LEU A 53 2.52 1.60 8.99
C LEU A 53 1.45 1.25 10.04
N GLN A 54 1.04 -0.02 10.13
CA GLN A 54 0.04 -0.44 11.11
C GLN A 54 0.57 -0.31 12.54
N ARG A 55 1.85 -0.62 12.77
CA ARG A 55 2.47 -0.50 14.07
C ARG A 55 2.63 0.97 14.48
N GLU A 56 3.05 1.83 13.56
CA GLU A 56 3.15 3.26 13.81
C GLU A 56 1.76 3.85 14.06
N ALA A 57 0.76 3.55 13.21
CA ALA A 57 -0.65 3.93 13.41
C ALA A 57 -1.19 3.50 14.79
N VAL A 58 -0.88 2.27 15.22
CA VAL A 58 -1.28 1.77 16.56
C VAL A 58 -0.52 2.47 17.68
N LYS A 59 0.75 2.85 17.49
CA LYS A 59 1.48 3.65 18.48
C LYS A 59 0.84 5.03 18.63
N ILE A 60 0.40 5.68 17.55
CA ILE A 60 -0.34 6.95 17.61
C ILE A 60 -1.63 6.77 18.40
N ALA A 61 -2.43 5.78 18.02
CA ALA A 61 -3.70 5.52 18.68
C ALA A 61 -3.48 5.23 20.18
N LYS A 62 -2.36 4.60 20.53
CA LYS A 62 -1.96 4.37 21.93
C LYS A 62 -1.38 5.61 22.61
N SER A 63 -0.58 6.46 21.97
CA SER A 63 -0.04 7.67 22.57
C SER A 63 -1.17 8.65 22.89
N ILE A 64 -2.08 8.85 21.93
CA ILE A 64 -3.32 9.62 22.10
C ILE A 64 -4.11 9.07 23.29
N LYS A 65 -4.31 7.75 23.36
CA LYS A 65 -5.09 7.11 24.44
C LYS A 65 -4.39 7.09 25.81
N ALA A 66 -3.07 6.95 25.86
CA ALA A 66 -2.31 6.76 27.10
C ALA A 66 -2.02 8.09 27.82
N GLN A 67 -1.84 9.18 27.08
CA GLN A 67 -1.69 10.51 27.67
C GLN A 67 -3.03 11.06 28.19
N ARG A 68 -4.15 10.55 27.69
CA ARG A 68 -5.48 11.15 27.87
C ARG A 68 -6.52 10.10 28.29
N PRO A 69 -6.44 9.57 29.52
CA PRO A 69 -7.46 8.65 30.04
C PRO A 69 -8.79 9.40 30.14
N THR A 70 -9.72 9.09 29.25
CA THR A 70 -11.08 9.62 29.25
C THR A 70 -11.78 9.30 30.57
N LYS A 71 -11.78 10.25 31.52
CA LYS A 71 -12.81 10.31 32.55
C LYS A 71 -14.03 10.93 31.89
N ILE A 72 -14.92 10.06 31.39
CA ILE A 72 -16.17 10.45 30.75
C ILE A 72 -17.11 10.94 31.86
N GLU A 73 -17.11 12.23 32.16
CA GLU A 73 -18.30 12.87 32.71
C GLU A 73 -19.21 13.17 31.52
N GLN A 74 -20.27 12.37 31.39
CA GLN A 74 -21.27 12.49 30.33
C GLN A 74 -22.01 13.82 30.51
N ASP A 75 -21.69 14.82 29.69
CA ASP A 75 -22.58 15.96 29.50
C ASP A 75 -23.47 15.67 28.27
N PRO A 76 -24.77 15.37 28.45
CA PRO A 76 -25.63 14.80 27.42
C PRO A 76 -26.04 15.77 26.30
N ASP A 77 -25.76 17.07 26.42
CA ASP A 77 -26.27 18.09 25.49
C ASP A 77 -25.35 18.40 24.29
N VAL A 78 -24.21 17.71 24.13
CA VAL A 78 -23.28 17.92 23.01
C VAL A 78 -23.19 16.67 22.13
N GLU A 79 -24.02 16.64 21.08
CA GLU A 79 -24.10 15.53 20.11
C GLU A 79 -22.74 15.21 19.44
N GLY A 80 -21.82 16.17 19.37
CA GLY A 80 -20.45 15.98 18.88
C GLY A 80 -19.49 15.31 19.89
N ASN A 81 -19.78 15.38 21.20
CA ASN A 81 -18.90 14.84 22.25
C ASN A 81 -18.95 13.31 22.33
N ALA A 82 -20.08 12.68 22.02
CA ALA A 82 -20.21 11.23 22.09
C ALA A 82 -19.31 10.53 21.05
N ILE A 83 -19.32 11.02 19.80
CA ILE A 83 -18.50 10.48 18.70
C ILE A 83 -17.01 10.79 18.95
N ALA A 84 -16.69 12.02 19.38
CA ALA A 84 -15.32 12.40 19.71
C ALA A 84 -14.79 11.60 20.92
N ALA A 85 -15.62 11.30 21.93
CA ALA A 85 -15.23 10.48 23.07
C ALA A 85 -15.02 9.00 22.69
N GLU A 86 -15.85 8.45 21.80
CA GLU A 86 -15.71 7.07 21.30
C GLU A 86 -14.43 6.90 20.47
N LEU A 87 -14.03 7.94 19.74
CA LEU A 87 -12.81 7.97 18.94
C LEU A 87 -11.57 8.47 19.71
N GLY A 88 -11.73 8.92 20.97
CA GLY A 88 -10.64 9.49 21.77
C GLY A 88 -10.15 10.87 21.29
N LEU A 89 -10.96 11.59 20.53
CA LEU A 89 -10.68 12.91 19.93
C LEU A 89 -11.29 14.10 20.70
N HIS A 90 -11.86 13.86 21.89
CA HIS A 90 -12.59 14.87 22.67
C HIS A 90 -11.76 16.13 22.98
N GLU A 91 -10.47 15.99 23.27
CA GLU A 91 -9.62 17.15 23.55
C GLU A 91 -9.29 17.98 22.30
N ILE A 92 -9.18 17.37 21.12
CA ILE A 92 -9.01 18.12 19.87
C ILE A 92 -10.29 18.91 19.60
N TYR A 93 -11.44 18.27 19.79
CA TYR A 93 -12.75 18.90 19.61
C TYR A 93 -12.96 20.04 20.61
N SER A 94 -12.58 19.83 21.87
CA SER A 94 -12.61 20.83 22.93
C SER A 94 -11.64 21.99 22.63
N ALA A 95 -10.40 21.69 22.26
CA ALA A 95 -9.40 22.68 21.89
C ALA A 95 -9.81 23.50 20.65
N LEU A 96 -10.52 22.89 19.69
CA LEU A 96 -11.13 23.60 18.56
C LEU A 96 -12.23 24.56 19.02
N ILE A 97 -13.10 24.13 19.94
CA ILE A 97 -14.19 24.96 20.48
C ILE A 97 -13.63 26.10 21.34
N THR A 98 -12.62 25.84 22.16
CA THR A 98 -12.00 26.80 23.07
C THR A 98 -10.90 27.64 22.42
N SER A 99 -10.54 27.34 21.17
CA SER A 99 -9.41 27.94 20.45
C SER A 99 -8.08 27.82 21.23
N ASP A 100 -7.88 26.70 21.91
CA ASP A 100 -6.63 26.39 22.61
C ASP A 100 -5.54 26.03 21.59
N THR A 101 -4.76 27.04 21.21
CA THR A 101 -3.70 26.93 20.21
C THR A 101 -2.51 26.08 20.66
N GLU A 102 -2.30 25.90 21.97
CA GLU A 102 -1.18 25.12 22.51
C GLU A 102 -1.45 23.63 22.29
N THR A 103 -2.61 23.14 22.75
CA THR A 103 -3.05 21.76 22.54
C THR A 103 -3.21 21.43 21.06
N LEU A 104 -3.74 22.35 20.25
CA LEU A 104 -3.82 22.18 18.80
C LEU A 104 -2.43 22.15 18.14
N GLY A 105 -1.48 22.93 18.65
CA GLY A 105 -0.10 22.97 18.17
C GLY A 105 0.65 21.66 18.43
N GLU A 106 0.48 21.07 19.61
CA GLU A 106 1.05 19.75 19.94
C GLU A 106 0.50 18.66 19.03
N PHE A 107 -0.83 18.64 18.80
CA PHE A 107 -1.46 17.66 17.91
C PHE A 107 -1.01 17.82 16.46
N LEU A 108 -0.86 19.07 16.00
CA LEU A 108 -0.31 19.36 14.68
C LEU A 108 1.14 18.87 14.57
N GLY A 109 1.95 19.09 15.59
CA GLY A 109 3.32 18.58 15.66
C GLY A 109 3.38 17.06 15.54
N GLU A 110 2.54 16.35 16.27
CA GLU A 110 2.45 14.89 16.16
C GLU A 110 2.05 14.45 14.74
N ILE A 111 1.03 15.08 14.13
CA ILE A 111 0.63 14.78 12.73
C ILE A 111 1.79 15.01 11.75
N LEU A 112 2.54 16.09 11.92
CA LEU A 112 3.68 16.42 11.06
C LEU A 112 4.81 15.38 11.19
N ASP A 113 5.09 14.88 12.40
CA ASP A 113 6.06 13.79 12.59
C ASP A 113 5.64 12.51 11.84
N TYR A 114 4.33 12.26 11.69
CA TYR A 114 3.82 11.15 10.88
C TYR A 114 3.86 11.41 9.39
N GLN A 115 3.79 12.67 8.97
CA GLN A 115 3.87 13.02 7.56
C GLN A 115 5.19 12.55 6.98
N ASP A 116 6.32 12.79 7.65
CA ASP A 116 7.64 12.32 7.21
C ASP A 116 7.71 10.79 7.07
N VAL A 117 7.09 10.07 8.02
CA VAL A 117 7.03 8.61 8.00
C VAL A 117 6.17 8.11 6.84
N LEU A 118 5.04 8.78 6.56
CA LEU A 118 4.15 8.45 5.47
C LEU A 118 4.78 8.73 4.12
N GLU A 119 5.43 9.89 3.96
CA GLU A 119 6.13 10.28 2.73
C GLU A 119 7.20 9.25 2.38
N ARG A 120 8.04 8.86 3.34
CA ARG A 120 9.03 7.80 3.13
C ARG A 120 8.40 6.47 2.70
N LEU A 121 7.26 6.09 3.29
CA LEU A 121 6.58 4.85 2.91
C LEU A 121 5.94 4.92 1.52
N ILE A 122 5.39 6.08 1.16
CA ILE A 122 4.78 6.34 -0.15
C ILE A 122 5.84 6.26 -1.25
N ASP A 123 7.06 6.74 -0.98
CA ASP A 123 8.14 6.78 -1.97
C ASP A 123 8.91 5.46 -2.04
N GLU A 124 9.30 4.89 -0.90
CA GLU A 124 10.20 3.73 -0.85
C GLU A 124 9.48 2.41 -1.21
N ARG A 125 8.21 2.23 -0.84
CA ARG A 125 7.49 0.96 -1.07
C ARG A 125 7.24 0.66 -2.55
N PRO A 126 6.77 1.61 -3.39
CA PRO A 126 6.65 1.39 -4.83
C PRO A 126 7.99 1.09 -5.48
N LEU A 127 9.07 1.75 -5.03
CA LEU A 127 10.41 1.52 -5.54
C LEU A 127 10.89 0.09 -5.26
N ILE A 128 10.66 -0.42 -4.05
CA ILE A 128 10.98 -1.80 -3.67
C ILE A 128 10.20 -2.81 -4.52
N MET A 129 8.90 -2.59 -4.70
CA MET A 129 8.06 -3.47 -5.51
C MET A 129 8.51 -3.46 -6.98
N ALA A 130 8.74 -2.29 -7.56
CA ALA A 130 9.21 -2.15 -8.94
C ALA A 130 10.58 -2.82 -9.14
N THR A 131 11.49 -2.66 -8.18
CA THR A 131 12.80 -3.33 -8.20
C THR A 131 12.65 -4.85 -8.16
N ALA A 132 11.73 -5.37 -7.34
CA ALA A 132 11.45 -6.80 -7.31
C ALA A 132 10.99 -7.32 -8.70
N MET A 133 10.15 -6.55 -9.40
CA MET A 133 9.71 -6.90 -10.75
C MET A 133 10.85 -6.86 -11.77
N LEU A 134 11.69 -5.83 -11.73
CA LEU A 134 12.84 -5.67 -12.63
C LEU A 134 13.88 -6.78 -12.48
N ARG A 135 14.05 -7.28 -11.25
CA ARG A 135 14.94 -8.42 -10.96
C ARG A 135 14.54 -9.73 -11.63
N ARG A 136 13.32 -9.83 -12.16
CA ARG A 136 12.90 -10.98 -12.96
C ARG A 136 13.47 -10.97 -14.38
N VAL A 137 13.75 -9.77 -14.90
CA VAL A 137 14.34 -9.56 -16.22
C VAL A 137 15.86 -9.51 -16.10
N GLU A 138 16.36 -8.76 -15.12
CA GLU A 138 17.78 -8.60 -14.84
C GLU A 138 18.07 -8.94 -13.36
N PRO A 139 18.52 -10.16 -13.04
CA PRO A 139 18.64 -10.64 -11.64
C PRO A 139 19.54 -9.79 -10.73
N ASN A 140 20.49 -9.07 -11.31
CA ASN A 140 21.44 -8.21 -10.61
C ASN A 140 20.92 -6.79 -10.38
N TRP A 141 19.69 -6.47 -10.83
CA TRP A 141 19.09 -5.14 -10.68
C TRP A 141 18.91 -4.78 -9.21
N THR A 142 19.31 -3.56 -8.85
CA THR A 142 19.31 -3.04 -7.48
C THR A 142 18.28 -1.92 -7.29
N LEU A 143 18.04 -1.51 -6.04
CA LEU A 143 17.19 -0.36 -5.74
C LEU A 143 17.75 0.94 -6.34
N GLU A 144 19.08 1.09 -6.30
CA GLU A 144 19.78 2.25 -6.85
C GLU A 144 19.57 2.35 -8.36
N ASP A 145 19.70 1.23 -9.08
CA ASP A 145 19.43 1.17 -10.52
C ASP A 145 17.99 1.60 -10.84
N THR A 146 17.01 1.18 -10.03
CA THR A 146 15.62 1.60 -10.20
C THR A 146 15.46 3.10 -10.01
N THR A 147 16.09 3.70 -9.00
CA THR A 147 16.01 5.13 -8.73
C THR A 147 16.67 5.96 -9.84
N THR A 148 17.77 5.50 -10.42
CA THR A 148 18.54 6.28 -11.39
C THR A 148 18.12 6.06 -12.85
N SER A 149 17.66 4.86 -13.18
CA SER A 149 17.52 4.42 -14.58
C SER A 149 16.07 4.22 -15.02
N VAL A 150 15.10 4.29 -14.09
CA VAL A 150 13.69 4.06 -14.38
C VAL A 150 12.89 5.34 -14.11
N SER A 151 12.01 5.71 -15.04
CA SER A 151 11.14 6.86 -14.84
C SER A 151 10.16 6.61 -13.68
N SER A 152 9.83 7.64 -12.91
CA SER A 152 8.87 7.52 -11.80
C SER A 152 7.49 6.99 -12.25
N LYS A 153 7.08 7.32 -13.48
CA LYS A 153 5.87 6.78 -14.10
C LYS A 153 5.96 5.27 -14.33
N LEU A 154 7.09 4.78 -14.87
CA LEU A 154 7.29 3.35 -15.07
C LEU A 154 7.42 2.59 -13.74
N VAL A 155 8.05 3.20 -12.72
CA VAL A 155 8.05 2.66 -11.34
C VAL A 155 6.62 2.46 -10.82
N SER A 156 5.73 3.44 -11.05
CA SER A 156 4.32 3.33 -10.67
C SER A 156 3.60 2.17 -11.38
N GLU A 157 3.79 2.02 -12.69
CA GLU A 157 3.21 0.92 -13.48
C GLU A 157 3.73 -0.46 -13.01
N LEU A 158 5.03 -0.57 -12.74
CA LEU A 158 5.64 -1.79 -12.20
C LEU A 158 5.13 -2.12 -10.80
N ASN A 159 4.94 -1.11 -9.96
CA ASN A 159 4.34 -1.27 -8.65
C ASN A 159 2.89 -1.77 -8.76
N GLN A 160 2.08 -1.16 -9.64
CA GLN A 160 0.70 -1.62 -9.88
C GLN A 160 0.67 -3.06 -10.39
N PHE A 161 1.59 -3.42 -11.29
CA PHE A 161 1.75 -4.80 -11.76
C PHE A 161 2.04 -5.75 -10.59
N GLY A 162 3.02 -5.44 -9.73
CA GLY A 162 3.34 -6.25 -8.55
C GLY A 162 2.18 -6.35 -7.55
N LEU A 163 1.41 -5.27 -7.35
CA LEU A 163 0.22 -5.28 -6.50
C LEU A 163 -0.92 -6.14 -7.08
N LYS A 164 -1.07 -6.20 -8.41
CA LYS A 164 -2.03 -7.12 -9.05
C LYS A 164 -1.64 -8.57 -8.80
N GLU A 165 -0.34 -8.89 -8.81
CA GLU A 165 0.12 -10.24 -8.48
C GLU A 165 -0.04 -10.56 -6.99
N GLU A 166 0.28 -9.62 -6.09
CA GLU A 166 0.14 -9.81 -4.64
C GLU A 166 -1.32 -10.03 -4.22
N ASN A 167 -2.25 -9.28 -4.81
CA ASN A 167 -3.68 -9.35 -4.49
C ASN A 167 -4.44 -10.40 -5.30
N GLY A 168 -3.74 -11.09 -6.21
CA GLY A 168 -4.34 -11.91 -7.25
C GLY A 168 -4.93 -11.05 -8.36
N TRP A 169 -4.71 -11.48 -9.60
CA TRP A 169 -5.32 -10.86 -10.77
C TRP A 169 -6.83 -10.97 -10.65
N LYS A 170 -7.52 -9.87 -10.36
CA LYS A 170 -8.97 -9.81 -10.52
C LYS A 170 -9.24 -10.02 -12.02
N THR A 171 -9.59 -11.23 -12.40
CA THR A 171 -10.21 -11.47 -13.69
C THR A 171 -11.47 -10.61 -13.71
N PRO A 172 -11.67 -9.72 -14.70
CA PRO A 172 -13.00 -9.17 -14.91
C PRO A 172 -13.94 -10.36 -15.02
N ASP A 173 -14.99 -10.35 -14.20
CA ASP A 173 -15.96 -11.44 -14.14
C ASP A 173 -16.47 -11.68 -15.56
N ALA A 174 -16.16 -12.83 -16.14
CA ALA A 174 -16.62 -13.18 -17.50
C ALA A 174 -18.15 -13.35 -17.56
N SER A 175 -18.84 -13.17 -16.43
CA SER A 175 -20.29 -13.13 -16.25
C SER A 175 -20.88 -11.72 -16.17
N ALA A 176 -20.08 -10.66 -16.33
CA ALA A 176 -20.64 -9.33 -16.57
C ALA A 176 -21.24 -9.33 -17.98
N GLU A 177 -22.52 -9.69 -18.07
CA GLU A 177 -23.32 -9.49 -19.28
C GLU A 177 -23.13 -8.03 -19.73
N PRO A 178 -22.90 -7.77 -21.03
CA PRO A 178 -22.81 -6.41 -21.52
C PRO A 178 -24.10 -5.68 -21.13
N LEU A 179 -23.96 -4.54 -20.46
CA LEU A 179 -25.09 -3.67 -20.15
C LEU A 179 -25.85 -3.41 -21.45
N THR A 180 -27.12 -3.80 -21.51
CA THR A 180 -27.95 -3.56 -22.68
C THR A 180 -28.17 -2.05 -22.83
N ASP A 181 -28.41 -1.58 -24.06
CA ASP A 181 -28.66 -0.15 -24.33
C ASP A 181 -29.84 0.41 -23.50
N GLU A 182 -30.73 -0.46 -22.98
CA GLU A 182 -31.80 -0.09 -22.02
C GLU A 182 -31.27 0.35 -20.65
N GLN A 183 -30.07 -0.07 -20.25
CA GLN A 183 -29.44 0.28 -18.97
C GLN A 183 -28.56 1.53 -19.06
N LEU A 184 -28.27 2.02 -20.27
CA LEU A 184 -27.46 3.21 -20.51
C LEU A 184 -28.26 4.50 -20.68
N GLY A 185 -29.60 4.44 -20.60
CA GLY A 185 -30.50 5.59 -20.40
C GLY A 185 -30.41 6.69 -21.46
N GLU A 186 -31.47 6.84 -22.26
CA GLU A 186 -31.78 8.10 -22.96
C GLU A 186 -31.99 9.28 -21.98
#